data_AF-I3X6I7-F1
#
_entry.id   AF-I3X6I7-F1
#
_cell.length_a   1.000
_cell.length_b   1.000
_cell.length_c   1.000
_cell.angle_alpha   90.00
_cell.angle_beta   90.00
_cell.angle_gamma   90.00
#
_symmetry.space_group_name_H-M   'P 1'
#
loop_
_entity.id
_entity.type
_entity.pdbx_description
1 polymer ?
#
loop_
_entity_poly.entity_id
_entity_poly.type
_entity_poly.pdbx_seq_one_letter_code
_entity_poly.pdbx_strand_id
1 'polypeptide(L)' 'MRKFSLLLAILGLTACSEQPERTYTVDELVADEALLADLVTKCRNNPGELRDTPNCRNAESADIKRRFQRMRQSLGG' A
#
# COMPACT_ATOMS: atom_id res chain seq x y z
N MET A 1 -3.23 -17.49 41.10
CA MET A 1 -3.36 -18.25 39.83
C MET A 1 -4.46 -17.71 38.92
N ARG A 2 -5.71 -17.58 39.37
CA ARG A 2 -6.85 -17.09 38.55
C ARG A 2 -6.66 -15.69 37.92
N LYS A 3 -6.04 -14.74 38.64
CA LYS A 3 -5.69 -13.40 38.11
C LYS A 3 -4.59 -13.44 37.03
N PHE A 4 -3.65 -14.38 37.14
CA PHE A 4 -2.55 -14.56 36.19
C PHE A 4 -3.07 -15.13 34.85
N SER A 5 -4.01 -16.08 34.91
CA SER A 5 -4.68 -16.60 33.71
C SER A 5 -5.50 -15.54 32.96
N LEU A 6 -6.14 -14.62 33.69
CA LEU A 6 -6.87 -13.49 33.09
C LEU A 6 -5.92 -12.50 32.40
N LEU A 7 -4.78 -12.19 33.00
CA LEU A 7 -3.76 -11.33 32.38
C LEU A 7 -3.18 -11.95 31.11
N LEU A 8 -2.88 -13.25 31.13
CA LEU A 8 -2.33 -13.96 29.96
C LEU A 8 -3.32 -14.01 28.79
N ALA A 9 -4.62 -14.12 29.07
CA ALA A 9 -5.66 -14.11 28.05
C ALA A 9 -5.83 -12.75 27.37
N ILE A 10 -5.62 -11.64 28.09
CA ILE A 10 -5.74 -10.28 27.56
C ILE A 10 -4.53 -9.92 26.66
N LEU A 11 -3.32 -10.38 27.00
CA LEU A 11 -2.13 -10.14 26.16
C LEU A 11 -2.18 -10.86 24.81
N GLY A 12 -2.92 -11.98 24.70
CA GLY A 12 -3.07 -12.70 23.42
C GLY A 12 -3.89 -11.94 22.37
N LEU A 13 -4.73 -10.98 22.78
CA LEU A 13 -5.64 -10.26 21.88
C LEU A 13 -4.97 -9.14 21.08
N THR A 14 -3.82 -8.62 21.53
CA THR A 14 -3.11 -7.54 20.81
C THR A 14 -2.16 -8.05 19.72
N ALA A 15 -1.96 -9.38 19.61
CA ALA A 15 -1.05 -9.98 18.64
C ALA A 15 -1.64 -10.10 17.22
N CYS A 16 -2.93 -9.82 17.04
CA CYS A 16 -3.62 -9.85 15.74
C CYS A 16 -3.73 -8.48 15.06
N SER A 17 -2.87 -7.51 15.41
CA SER A 17 -2.74 -6.30 14.58
C SER A 17 -1.76 -6.60 13.46
N GLU A 18 -2.25 -6.61 12.24
CA GLU A 18 -1.42 -6.58 11.03
C GLU A 18 -0.43 -5.41 11.17
N GLN A 19 0.84 -5.67 10.91
CA GLN A 19 1.83 -4.59 10.92
C GLN A 19 1.45 -3.62 9.78
N PRO A 20 1.43 -2.30 10.04
CA PRO A 20 1.12 -1.35 8.99
C PRO A 20 2.15 -1.52 7.88
N GLU A 21 1.65 -1.85 6.67
CA GLU A 21 2.47 -1.96 5.48
C GLU A 21 3.25 -0.64 5.30
N ARG A 22 4.53 -0.75 4.90
CA ARG A 22 5.34 0.43 4.58
C ARG A 22 4.55 1.29 3.60
N THR A 23 4.40 2.57 3.92
CA THR A 23 3.81 3.53 2.99
C THR A 23 4.88 4.00 2.01
N TYR A 24 4.62 3.83 0.71
CA TYR A 24 5.50 4.30 -0.36
C TYR A 24 5.04 5.66 -0.85
N THR A 25 5.98 6.57 -1.09
CA THR A 25 5.70 7.86 -1.73
C THR A 25 5.45 7.68 -3.22
N VAL A 26 4.79 8.66 -3.83
CA VAL A 26 4.53 8.66 -5.28
C VAL A 26 5.82 8.57 -6.07
N ASP A 27 6.88 9.26 -5.65
CA ASP A 27 8.15 9.29 -6.39
C ASP A 27 8.91 7.95 -6.32
N GLU A 28 8.87 7.27 -5.17
CA GLU A 28 9.41 5.91 -5.05
C GLU A 28 8.68 4.94 -5.99
N LEU A 29 7.36 5.04 -6.09
CA LEU A 29 6.55 4.20 -6.98
C LEU A 29 6.75 4.53 -8.46
N VAL A 30 6.97 5.80 -8.81
CA VAL A 30 7.29 6.19 -10.20
C VAL A 30 8.65 5.63 -10.64
N ALA A 31 9.61 5.55 -9.71
CA ALA A 31 10.95 5.05 -9.96
C ALA A 31 11.01 3.51 -10.11
N ASP A 32 10.07 2.77 -9.50
CA ASP A 32 9.99 1.31 -9.54
C ASP A 32 8.71 0.82 -10.23
N GLU A 33 8.81 0.50 -11.53
CA GLU A 33 7.68 0.03 -12.32
C GLU A 33 7.10 -1.30 -11.82
N ALA A 34 7.95 -2.21 -11.35
CA ALA A 34 7.51 -3.53 -10.93
C ALA A 34 6.68 -3.42 -9.65
N LEU A 35 7.17 -2.65 -8.67
CA LEU A 35 6.45 -2.36 -7.44
C LEU A 35 5.13 -1.63 -7.70
N LEU A 36 5.14 -0.63 -8.59
CA LEU A 36 3.92 0.08 -8.97
C LEU A 36 2.87 -0.84 -9.61
N ALA A 37 3.29 -1.73 -10.53
CA ALA A 37 2.38 -2.66 -11.19
C ALA A 37 1.77 -3.67 -10.21
N ASP A 38 2.55 -4.15 -9.25
CA ASP A 38 2.08 -5.05 -8.19
C ASP A 38 1.05 -4.34 -7.29
N LEU A 39 1.37 -3.13 -6.81
CA LEU A 39 0.45 -2.35 -5.99
C LEU A 39 -0.84 -2.01 -6.72
N VAL A 40 -0.78 -1.58 -7.98
CA VAL A 40 -1.98 -1.31 -8.79
C VAL A 40 -2.85 -2.57 -8.91
N THR A 41 -2.24 -3.73 -9.10
CA THR A 41 -2.95 -5.02 -9.19
C THR A 41 -3.61 -5.35 -7.84
N LYS A 42 -2.86 -5.25 -6.75
CA LYS A 42 -3.37 -5.45 -5.38
C LYS A 42 -4.57 -4.54 -5.08
N CYS A 43 -4.47 -3.25 -5.39
CA CYS A 43 -5.55 -2.28 -5.19
C CYS A 43 -6.80 -2.60 -6.01
N ARG A 44 -6.65 -3.08 -7.26
CA ARG A 44 -7.76 -3.46 -8.13
C ARG A 44 -8.46 -4.75 -7.71
N ASN A 45 -7.76 -5.65 -7.04
CA ASN A 45 -8.33 -6.91 -6.58
C ASN A 45 -9.24 -6.75 -5.35
N ASN A 46 -9.04 -5.71 -4.54
CA ASN A 46 -9.88 -5.42 -3.37
C ASN A 46 -10.13 -3.91 -3.19
N PRO A 47 -10.86 -3.27 -4.11
CA PRO A 47 -11.08 -1.83 -4.06
C PRO A 47 -11.96 -1.40 -2.88
N GLY A 48 -12.84 -2.27 -2.38
CA GLY A 48 -13.71 -1.95 -1.25
C GLY A 48 -12.95 -1.68 0.04
N GLU A 49 -11.87 -2.43 0.28
CA GLU A 49 -11.05 -2.30 1.48
C GLU A 49 -9.82 -1.43 1.26
N LEU A 50 -9.17 -1.54 0.09
CA LEU A 50 -7.84 -0.98 -0.11
C LEU A 50 -7.81 0.39 -0.79
N ARG A 51 -8.87 0.80 -1.52
CA ARG A 51 -8.84 2.01 -2.35
C ARG A 51 -8.38 3.26 -1.60
N ASP A 52 -8.86 3.43 -0.38
CA ASP A 52 -8.62 4.64 0.41
C ASP A 52 -7.35 4.53 1.29
N THR A 53 -6.60 3.42 1.18
CA THR A 53 -5.30 3.27 1.85
C THR A 53 -4.24 4.19 1.24
N PRO A 54 -3.23 4.63 2.02
CA PRO A 54 -2.17 5.49 1.53
C PRO A 54 -1.45 4.93 0.29
N ASN A 55 -1.14 3.63 0.29
CA ASN A 55 -0.44 2.99 -0.82
C ASN A 55 -1.28 2.95 -2.10
N CYS A 56 -2.59 2.71 -2.04
CA CYS A 56 -3.42 2.72 -3.23
C CYS A 56 -3.61 4.12 -3.82
N ARG A 57 -3.77 5.14 -2.98
CA ARG A 57 -3.82 6.54 -3.44
C ARG A 57 -2.51 6.99 -4.08
N ASN A 58 -1.38 6.57 -3.52
CA ASN A 58 -0.06 6.87 -4.06
C ASN A 58 0.21 6.11 -5.36
N ALA A 59 -0.20 4.84 -5.45
CA ALA A 59 -0.08 4.02 -6.66
C ALA A 59 -0.92 4.57 -7.82
N GLU A 60 -2.15 5.02 -7.57
CA GLU A 60 -2.96 5.68 -8.58
C GLU A 60 -2.31 6.97 -9.10
N SER A 61 -1.82 7.81 -8.18
CA SER A 61 -1.11 9.05 -8.52
C SER A 61 0.17 8.77 -9.33
N ALA A 62 0.90 7.71 -8.96
CA ALA A 62 2.12 7.29 -9.63
C ALA A 62 1.86 6.72 -11.03
N ASP A 63 0.82 5.89 -11.22
CA ASP A 63 0.43 5.36 -12.53
C ASP A 63 0.10 6.51 -13.51
N ILE A 64 -0.67 7.49 -13.04
CA ILE A 64 -0.99 8.70 -13.81
C ILE A 64 0.29 9.47 -14.17
N LYS A 65 1.11 9.82 -13.18
CA LYS A 65 2.36 10.57 -13.40
C LYS A 65 3.28 9.87 -14.39
N ARG A 66 3.43 8.55 -14.27
CA ARG A 66 4.31 7.75 -15.12
C ARG A 66 3.79 7.66 -16.56
N ARG A 67 2.46 7.52 -16.75
CA ARG A 67 1.84 7.60 -18.08
C ARG A 67 2.08 8.95 -18.73
N PHE A 68 1.96 10.05 -18.00
CA PHE A 68 2.29 11.38 -18.50
C PHE A 68 3.77 11.53 -18.86
N GLN A 69 4.69 11.01 -18.05
CA GLN A 69 6.12 11.02 -18.36
C GLN A 69 6.43 10.26 -19.66
N ARG A 70 5.84 9.07 -19.84
CA ARG A 70 5.96 8.28 -21.08
C ARG A 70 5.41 9.05 -22.28
N MET A 71 4.24 9.67 -22.13
CA MET A 71 3.65 10.50 -23.19
C MET A 71 4.57 11.65 -23.57
N ARG A 72 5.13 12.37 -22.58
CA ARG A 72 6.08 13.46 -22.82
C ARG A 72 7.32 12.98 -23.58
N GLN A 73 7.88 11.84 -23.18
CA GLN A 73 9.03 11.23 -23.87
C GLN A 73 8.70 10.91 -25.34
N SER A 74 7.52 10.35 -25.62
CA SER A 74 7.07 10.06 -26.98
C SER A 74 6.85 11.31 -27.83
N LEU A 75 6.57 12.46 -27.21
CA LEU A 75 6.34 13.74 -27.89
C LEU A 75 7.63 14.56 -28.08
N GLY A 76 8.80 14.00 -27.79
CA GLY A 76 10.08 14.66 -28.03
C GLY A 76 10.69 15.39 -26.83
N GLY A 77 10.13 15.25 -25.62
CA GLY A 77 10.83 15.47 -24.35
C GLY A 77 11.20 16.89 -23.97
#